data_AF-A0A920BH58-F1
#
_entry.id   AF-A0A920BH58-F1
#
_cell.length_a   1.000
_cell.length_b   1.000
_cell.length_c   1.000
_cell.angle_alpha   90.00
_cell.angle_beta   90.00
_cell.angle_gamma   90.00
#
_symmetry.space_group_name_H-M   'P 1'
#
loop_
_entity.id
_entity.type
_entity.pdbx_description
1 polymer ?
#
loop_
_entity_poly.entity_id
_entity_poly.type
_entity_poly.pdbx_seq_one_letter_code
_entity_poly.pdbx_strand_id
1 'polypeptide(L)' 'MLHIDEAQRKDPDVRLQLMHDSDITILCLPDEAAHEAVALADGVASIRFIDASTAHR' A
#
# COMPACT_ATOMS: atom_id res chain seq x y z
N MET A 1 -11.02 3.87 -8.89
CA MET A 1 -9.57 4.06 -8.71
C MET A 1 -9.39 5.29 -7.84
N LEU A 2 -8.63 5.18 -6.75
CA LEU A 2 -8.33 6.31 -5.86
C LEU A 2 -7.18 7.13 -6.47
N HIS A 3 -7.22 8.45 -6.27
CA HIS A 3 -6.19 9.37 -6.75
C HIS A 3 -5.54 10.07 -5.56
N ILE A 4 -4.25 10.33 -5.69
CA ILE A 4 -3.45 11.03 -4.70
C ILE A 4 -2.66 12.15 -5.38
N ASP A 5 -2.64 13.31 -4.74
CA ASP A 5 -1.83 14.44 -5.21
C ASP A 5 -0.34 14.07 -5.17
N GLU A 6 0.40 14.55 -6.16
CA GLU A 6 1.80 14.18 -6.35
C GLU A 6 2.68 14.55 -5.14
N ALA A 7 2.39 15.68 -4.51
CA ALA A 7 3.07 16.13 -3.30
C ALA A 7 2.85 15.20 -2.10
N GLN A 8 1.73 14.46 -2.07
CA GLN A 8 1.34 13.60 -0.95
C GLN A 8 1.71 12.12 -1.16
N ARG A 9 2.18 11.72 -2.35
CA ARG A 9 2.48 10.31 -2.67
C ARG A 9 3.46 9.61 -1.73
N LYS A 10 4.29 10.37 -1.02
CA LYS A 10 5.27 9.85 -0.07
C LYS A 10 4.83 9.99 1.39
N ASP A 11 3.68 10.59 1.64
CA ASP A 11 3.12 10.75 2.98
C ASP A 11 2.59 9.38 3.46
N PRO A 12 3.14 8.83 4.55
CA PRO A 12 2.74 7.51 5.04
C PRO A 12 1.29 7.49 5.54
N ASP A 13 0.79 8.56 6.13
CA ASP A 13 -0.56 8.62 6.68
C ASP A 13 -1.60 8.66 5.56
N VAL A 14 -1.33 9.45 4.51
CA VAL A 14 -2.20 9.50 3.32
C VAL A 14 -2.19 8.16 2.59
N ARG A 15 -1.02 7.53 2.45
CA ARG A 15 -0.91 6.19 1.83
C ARG A 15 -1.72 5.16 2.62
N LEU A 16 -1.59 5.14 3.95
CA LEU A 16 -2.33 4.21 4.80
C LEU A 16 -3.84 4.42 4.69
N GLN A 17 -4.30 5.67 4.72
CA GLN A 17 -5.72 6.00 4.56
C GLN A 17 -6.25 5.50 3.21
N LEU A 18 -5.51 5.71 2.12
CA LEU A 18 -5.92 5.23 0.80
C LEU A 18 -5.91 3.71 0.68
N MET A 19 -4.97 3.02 1.33
CA MET A 19 -4.96 1.56 1.39
C MET A 19 -6.20 1.05 2.14
N HIS A 20 -6.54 1.69 3.26
CA HIS A 20 -7.75 1.39 4.04
C HIS A 20 -9.05 1.63 3.24
N ASP A 21 -9.12 2.73 2.48
CA ASP A 21 -10.31 3.09 1.70
C ASP A 21 -10.43 2.30 0.38
N SER A 22 -9.39 1.56 0.01
CA SER A 22 -9.41 0.70 -1.18
C SER A 22 -10.12 -0.62 -0.92
N ASP A 23 -10.90 -1.10 -1.88
CA ASP A 23 -11.44 -2.46 -1.82
C ASP A 23 -10.32 -3.52 -1.85
N ILE A 24 -9.30 -3.25 -2.66
CA ILE A 24 -8.08 -4.04 -2.86
C ILE A 24 -6.93 -3.08 -3.17
N THR A 25 -5.79 -3.25 -2.48
CA THR A 25 -4.54 -2.56 -2.80
C THR A 25 -3.66 -3.46 -3.66
N ILE A 26 -3.25 -2.99 -4.84
CA ILE A 26 -2.31 -3.73 -5.71
C ILE A 26 -0.92 -3.12 -5.57
N LEU A 27 0.05 -3.92 -5.14
CA LEU A 27 1.45 -3.52 -5.08
C LEU A 27 2.14 -3.95 -6.37
N CYS A 28 2.49 -2.95 -7.19
CA CYS A 28 3.35 -3.11 -8.36
C CYS A 28 4.63 -2.31 -8.13
N LEU A 29 5.33 -2.68 -7.06
CA LEU A 29 6.50 -1.99 -6.52
C LEU A 29 7.71 -2.93 -6.53
N PRO A 30 8.93 -2.40 -6.44
CA PRO A 30 10.10 -3.19 -6.07
C PRO A 30 9.90 -3.85 -4.69
N ASP A 31 10.52 -5.01 -4.46
CA ASP A 31 10.33 -5.84 -3.27
C ASP A 31 10.43 -5.07 -1.94
N GLU A 32 11.49 -4.27 -1.76
CA GLU A 32 11.68 -3.47 -0.54
C GLU A 32 10.50 -2.51 -0.29
N ALA A 33 10.02 -1.85 -1.33
CA ALA A 33 8.89 -0.93 -1.22
C ALA A 33 7.55 -1.67 -0.99
N ALA A 34 7.45 -2.94 -1.41
CA ALA A 34 6.31 -3.80 -1.10
C ALA A 34 6.33 -4.21 0.38
N HIS A 35 7.49 -4.59 0.93
CA HIS A 35 7.64 -4.84 2.38
C HIS A 35 7.29 -3.61 3.20
N GLU A 36 7.79 -2.43 2.84
CA GLU A 36 7.45 -1.17 3.52
C GLU A 36 5.95 -0.86 3.46
N ALA A 37 5.29 -1.10 2.32
CA ALA A 37 3.85 -0.86 2.18
C ALA A 37 3.02 -1.79 3.06
N VAL A 38 3.39 -3.08 3.16
CA VAL A 38 2.71 -4.04 4.03
C VAL A 38 2.99 -3.73 5.50
N ALA A 39 4.22 -3.38 5.85
CA ALA A 39 4.59 -2.98 7.21
C ALA A 39 3.86 -1.70 7.65
N LEU A 40 3.66 -0.74 6.75
CA LEU A 40 2.86 0.47 7.01
C LEU A 40 1.41 0.15 7.36
N ALA A 41 0.85 -0.92 6.78
CA ALA A 41 -0.51 -1.38 7.03
C ALA A 41 -0.62 -2.38 8.20
N ASP A 42 0.48 -2.68 8.90
CA ASP A 42 0.48 -3.64 10.00
C ASP A 42 -0.47 -3.18 11.12
N GLY A 43 -1.22 -4.13 11.67
CA GLY A 43 -2.28 -3.85 12.66
C GLY A 43 -3.62 -3.35 12.08
N VAL A 44 -3.74 -3.11 10.77
CA VAL A 44 -5.01 -2.75 10.12
C VAL A 44 -5.60 -3.98 9.40
N ALA A 45 -6.44 -4.73 10.10
CA ALA A 45 -6.94 -6.04 9.64
C ALA A 45 -7.82 -6.02 8.37
N SER A 46 -8.29 -4.86 7.91
CA SER A 46 -9.19 -4.73 6.76
C SER A 46 -8.48 -4.64 5.41
N ILE A 47 -7.17 -4.37 5.39
CA ILE A 47 -6.45 -4.11 4.14
C ILE A 47 -6.05 -5.43 3.48
N ARG A 48 -6.42 -5.57 2.20
CA ARG A 48 -6.10 -6.76 1.38
C ARG A 48 -5.18 -6.36 0.25
N PHE A 49 -4.06 -7.06 0.15
CA PHE A 49 -3.04 -6.82 -0.86
C PHE A 49 -3.08 -7.87 -1.98
N ILE A 50 -2.87 -7.41 -3.21
CA ILE A 50 -2.37 -8.24 -4.31
C ILE A 50 -0.96 -7.73 -4.59
N ASP A 51 0.03 -8.51 -4.20
CA ASP A 51 1.43 -8.17 -4.45
C ASP A 51 1.95 -8.88 -5.70
N ALA A 52 2.41 -8.09 -6.66
CA ALA A 52 3.02 -8.57 -7.89
C ALA A 52 4.56 -8.65 -7.80
N SER A 53 5.14 -8.22 -6.69
CA SER A 53 6.57 -8.32 -6.41
C SER A 53 6.97 -9.75 -6.00
N THR A 54 8.27 -9.98 -5.78
CA THR A 54 8.75 -11.25 -5.21
C THR A 54 8.82 -11.25 -3.69
N ALA A 55 8.44 -10.14 -3.05
CA ALA A 55 8.54 -9.92 -1.60
C ALA A 55 7.69 -10.88 -0.74
N HIS A 56 6.57 -11.38 -1.27
CA HIS A 56 5.57 -12.18 -0.52
C HIS A 56 5.16 -13.48 -1.23
N ARG A 57 6.06 -14.07 -2.04
CA ARG A 57 5.80 -15.27 -2.85
C ARG A 57 5.90 -16.59 -2.09
#